data_AF-A0AAU5HHU0-F1
#
_entry.id   AF-A0AAU5HHU0-F1
#
_cell.length_a   1.000
_cell.length_b   1.000
_cell.length_c   1.000
_cell.angle_alpha   90.00
_cell.angle_beta   90.00
_cell.angle_gamma   90.00
#
_symmetry.space_group_name_H-M   'P 1'
#
loop_
_entity.id
_entity.type
_entity.pdbx_description
1 polymer ?
#
loop_
_entity_poly.entity_id
_entity_poly.type
_entity_poly.pdbx_seq_one_letter_code
_entity_poly.pdbx_strand_id
1 'polypeptide(L)'
;MSLPQVILSAKFHPNVCTNGPLDWNPIGSAGAFSAFCGILAGFVFSGVVMVIGQQNPMGGDGHASRGLRLLMPSFFGLAVTSYLYSVVTGELVCRRALVEQLFVGGVLAANAVVVIAALAWLFLAYGRNSDGEVRFLRGLVLVSAIFAMFMLATSSVGFHNAWTDRKAAGWADWMVWGSFVALLGGTVVSWRKPVPPVPAANILGWPYDILNKRVNFSAWLNLLTSAGLAGFSGYFVGTPYDKLNYPRWEIYAMSEGALIVPAVVIMGVLWALPRE
;
A
#
# COMPACT_ATOMS: atom_id res chain seq x y z
N MET A 1 -40.52 -39.91 -15.43
CA MET A 1 -39.42 -38.94 -15.58
C MET A 1 -39.03 -38.48 -14.19
N SER A 2 -38.05 -39.15 -13.59
CA SER A 2 -37.59 -38.93 -12.22
C SER A 2 -36.58 -37.79 -12.19
N LEU A 3 -36.90 -36.71 -11.48
CA LEU A 3 -35.99 -35.59 -11.25
C LEU A 3 -34.74 -36.08 -10.49
N PRO A 4 -33.52 -35.69 -10.91
CA PRO A 4 -32.29 -36.08 -10.24
C PRO A 4 -32.29 -35.55 -8.80
N GLN A 5 -31.81 -36.41 -7.90
CA GLN A 5 -31.67 -36.14 -6.47
C GLN A 5 -30.98 -34.79 -6.24
N VAL A 6 -31.69 -33.93 -5.51
CA VAL A 6 -31.16 -32.75 -4.86
C VAL A 6 -29.92 -33.18 -4.08
N ILE A 7 -28.74 -32.78 -4.57
CA ILE A 7 -27.49 -32.90 -3.85
C ILE A 7 -27.72 -32.19 -2.51
N LEU A 8 -27.74 -32.96 -1.42
CA LEU A 8 -27.67 -32.46 -0.06
C LEU A 8 -26.36 -31.67 0.06
N SER A 9 -26.43 -30.39 -0.32
CA SER A 9 -25.39 -29.41 -0.11
C SER A 9 -25.09 -29.43 1.38
N ALA A 10 -23.86 -29.82 1.73
CA ALA A 10 -23.37 -29.73 3.09
C ALA A 10 -23.72 -28.34 3.62
N LYS A 11 -24.48 -28.29 4.71
CA LYS A 11 -25.11 -27.08 5.23
C LYS A 11 -24.03 -26.02 5.50
N PHE A 12 -23.84 -25.09 4.56
CA PHE A 12 -22.87 -24.02 4.70
C PHE A 12 -23.41 -23.04 5.74
N HIS A 13 -22.68 -22.90 6.84
CA HIS A 13 -22.96 -21.92 7.86
C HIS A 13 -21.96 -20.76 7.71
N PRO A 14 -22.40 -19.57 7.25
CA PRO A 14 -21.51 -18.43 7.13
C PRO A 14 -20.96 -18.08 8.51
N ASN A 15 -19.64 -18.09 8.64
CA ASN A 15 -18.95 -17.58 9.82
C ASN A 15 -18.82 -16.06 9.64
N VAL A 16 -19.92 -15.34 9.87
CA VAL A 16 -19.92 -13.87 9.86
C VAL A 16 -18.98 -13.37 10.96
N CYS A 17 -18.12 -12.39 10.64
CA CYS A 17 -17.19 -11.75 11.59
C CYS A 17 -17.94 -10.99 12.71
N THR A 18 -18.58 -11.73 13.60
CA THR A 18 -19.39 -11.21 14.71
C THR A 18 -18.75 -11.62 16.02
N ASN A 19 -17.54 -11.12 16.26
CA ASN A 19 -16.87 -11.34 17.54
C ASN A 19 -17.34 -10.27 18.52
N GLY A 20 -18.48 -10.51 19.17
CA GLY A 20 -18.95 -9.70 20.31
C GLY A 20 -19.34 -8.23 20.00
N PRO A 21 -19.94 -7.53 20.98
CA PRO A 21 -20.51 -6.20 20.79
C PRO A 21 -19.49 -5.04 20.67
N LEU A 22 -18.18 -5.31 20.73
CA LEU A 22 -17.13 -4.28 20.80
C LEU A 22 -15.96 -4.48 19.82
N ASP A 23 -15.92 -5.54 19.01
CA ASP A 23 -14.79 -5.77 18.10
C ASP A 23 -15.05 -5.15 16.71
N TRP A 24 -13.96 -4.72 16.06
CA TRP A 24 -13.97 -4.16 14.72
C TRP A 24 -14.42 -5.20 13.68
N ASN A 25 -15.37 -4.84 12.81
CA ASN A 25 -15.84 -5.71 11.73
C ASN A 25 -15.10 -5.40 10.41
N PRO A 26 -14.15 -6.26 9.99
CA PRO A 26 -13.40 -6.10 8.75
C PRO A 26 -14.30 -5.97 7.51
N ILE A 27 -15.24 -6.91 7.35
CA ILE A 27 -16.17 -6.99 6.22
C ILE A 27 -17.08 -5.75 6.18
N GLY A 28 -17.61 -5.33 7.33
CA GLY A 28 -18.47 -4.16 7.43
C GLY A 28 -17.78 -2.86 7.02
N SER A 29 -16.48 -2.74 7.29
CA SER A 29 -15.70 -1.56 6.92
C SER A 29 -15.24 -1.54 5.46
N ALA A 30 -15.12 -2.70 4.83
CA ALA A 30 -14.49 -2.84 3.51
C ALA A 30 -15.18 -2.02 2.42
N GLY A 31 -16.51 -1.83 2.49
CA GLY A 31 -17.25 -1.07 1.48
C GLY A 31 -16.89 0.41 1.47
N ALA A 32 -16.73 0.99 2.66
CA ALA A 32 -16.27 2.36 2.80
C ALA A 32 -14.83 2.53 2.29
N PHE A 33 -13.95 1.55 2.58
CA PHE A 33 -12.58 1.56 2.04
C PHE A 33 -12.54 1.38 0.51
N SER A 34 -13.40 0.54 -0.07
CA SER A 34 -13.51 0.38 -1.52
C SER A 34 -13.84 1.69 -2.21
N ALA A 35 -14.86 2.40 -1.70
CA ALA A 35 -15.27 3.71 -2.21
C ALA A 35 -14.16 4.75 -2.05
N PHE A 36 -13.54 4.80 -0.87
CA PHE A 36 -12.41 5.70 -0.60
C PHE A 36 -11.24 5.48 -1.57
N CYS A 37 -10.85 4.22 -1.80
CA CYS A 37 -9.79 3.88 -2.75
C CYS A 37 -10.15 4.29 -4.19
N GLY A 38 -11.41 4.09 -4.59
CA GLY A 38 -11.91 4.50 -5.90
C GLY A 38 -11.85 6.02 -6.09
N ILE A 39 -12.25 6.79 -5.08
CA ILE A 39 -12.15 8.25 -5.08
C ILE A 39 -10.69 8.71 -5.19
N LEU A 40 -9.78 8.14 -4.39
CA LEU A 40 -8.35 8.44 -4.48
C LEU A 40 -7.77 8.11 -5.86
N ALA A 41 -8.13 6.96 -6.43
CA ALA A 41 -7.71 6.59 -7.79
C ALA A 41 -8.22 7.61 -8.83
N GLY A 42 -9.46 8.07 -8.69
CA GLY A 42 -10.03 9.13 -9.53
C GLY A 42 -9.22 10.43 -9.44
N PHE A 43 -8.89 10.88 -8.23
CA PHE A 43 -8.04 12.07 -8.03
C PHE A 43 -6.64 11.91 -8.65
N VAL A 44 -6.02 10.75 -8.48
CA VAL A 44 -4.72 10.44 -9.09
C VAL A 44 -4.82 10.48 -10.61
N PHE A 45 -5.87 9.90 -11.19
CA PHE A 45 -6.11 9.92 -12.64
C PHE A 45 -6.31 11.34 -13.16
N SER A 46 -7.07 12.18 -12.47
CA SER A 46 -7.20 13.60 -12.81
C SER A 46 -5.86 14.33 -12.76
N GLY A 47 -5.02 14.05 -11.76
CA GLY A 47 -3.65 14.58 -11.68
C GLY A 47 -2.78 14.14 -12.86
N VAL A 48 -2.87 12.87 -13.26
CA VAL A 48 -2.19 12.33 -14.46
C VAL A 48 -2.60 13.08 -15.72
N VAL A 49 -3.92 13.27 -15.94
CA VAL A 49 -4.44 14.01 -17.11
C VAL A 49 -3.98 15.46 -17.10
N MET A 50 -3.99 16.14 -15.94
CA MET A 50 -3.50 17.52 -15.81
C MET A 50 -2.02 17.64 -16.19
N VAL A 51 -1.18 16.72 -15.69
CA VAL A 51 0.27 16.73 -15.96
C VAL A 51 0.58 16.46 -17.43
N ILE A 52 -0.18 15.59 -18.08
CA ILE A 52 -0.06 15.32 -19.53
C ILE A 52 -0.56 16.51 -20.36
N GLY A 53 -1.66 17.14 -19.93
CA GLY A 53 -2.27 18.25 -20.65
C GLY A 53 -1.45 19.53 -20.61
N GLN A 54 -0.64 19.73 -19.56
CA GLN A 54 0.27 20.86 -19.49
C GLN A 54 1.53 20.57 -20.32
N GLN A 55 1.69 21.34 -21.40
CA GLN A 55 2.91 21.34 -22.21
C GLN A 55 4.06 21.86 -21.35
N ASN A 56 4.85 20.95 -20.78
CA ASN A 56 6.10 21.34 -20.14
C ASN A 56 7.06 21.89 -21.20
N PRO A 57 7.76 23.00 -20.92
CA PRO A 57 8.71 23.57 -21.87
C PRO A 57 9.78 22.53 -22.24
N MET A 58 10.15 22.50 -23.52
CA MET A 58 11.28 21.69 -24.00
C MET A 58 12.53 22.06 -23.18
N GLY A 59 13.04 21.11 -22.39
CA GLY A 59 14.19 21.33 -21.50
C GLY A 59 13.89 21.48 -20.01
N GLY A 60 12.64 21.29 -19.55
CA GLY A 60 12.33 21.32 -18.11
C GLY A 60 13.02 20.21 -17.30
N ASP A 61 13.18 20.44 -15.98
CA ASP A 61 13.98 19.63 -15.03
C ASP A 61 13.53 18.15 -14.84
N GLY A 62 12.49 17.72 -15.55
CA GLY A 62 11.95 16.36 -15.51
C GLY A 62 11.17 16.02 -14.23
N HIS A 63 10.87 16.99 -13.36
CA HIS A 63 10.11 16.77 -12.13
C HIS A 63 8.69 16.24 -12.40
N ALA A 64 8.00 16.83 -13.39
CA ALA A 64 6.66 16.40 -13.80
C ALA A 64 6.65 14.95 -14.29
N SER A 65 7.64 14.53 -15.10
CA SER A 65 7.71 13.16 -15.61
C SER A 65 8.02 12.15 -14.51
N ARG A 66 8.81 12.52 -13.49
CA ARG A 66 9.06 11.69 -12.30
C ARG A 66 7.80 11.52 -11.45
N GLY A 67 7.06 12.60 -11.20
CA GLY A 67 5.76 12.54 -10.53
C GLY A 67 4.79 11.63 -11.27
N LEU A 68 4.68 11.80 -12.59
CA LEU A 68 3.84 10.98 -13.46
C LEU A 68 4.20 9.48 -13.40
N ARG A 69 5.49 9.15 -13.39
CA ARG A 69 5.97 7.76 -13.26
C ARG A 69 5.57 7.09 -11.95
N LEU A 70 5.40 7.87 -10.87
CA LEU A 70 4.91 7.35 -9.58
C LEU A 70 3.38 7.29 -9.53
N LEU A 71 2.68 8.28 -10.11
CA LEU A 71 1.21 8.31 -10.13
C LEU A 71 0.60 7.16 -10.94
N MET A 72 1.20 6.78 -12.07
CA MET A 72 0.68 5.70 -12.92
C MET A 72 0.53 4.35 -12.20
N PRO A 73 1.59 3.77 -11.58
CA PRO A 73 1.43 2.53 -10.83
C PRO A 73 0.52 2.71 -9.60
N SER A 74 0.48 3.90 -8.99
CA SER A 74 -0.43 4.16 -7.88
C SER A 74 -1.90 4.21 -8.27
N PHE A 75 -2.22 4.74 -9.45
CA PHE A 75 -3.57 4.69 -10.00
C PHE A 75 -4.04 3.24 -10.13
N PHE A 76 -3.24 2.39 -10.77
CA PHE A 76 -3.58 0.97 -10.90
C PHE A 76 -3.64 0.26 -9.55
N GLY A 77 -2.68 0.54 -8.65
CA GLY A 77 -2.67 -0.02 -7.30
C GLY A 77 -3.93 0.33 -6.51
N LEU A 78 -4.36 1.59 -6.52
CA LEU A 78 -5.58 2.04 -5.85
C LEU A 78 -6.86 1.52 -6.50
N ALA A 79 -6.91 1.41 -7.83
CA ALA A 79 -8.05 0.82 -8.54
C ALA A 79 -8.20 -0.67 -8.19
N VAL A 80 -7.09 -1.42 -8.18
CA VAL A 80 -7.05 -2.82 -7.75
C VAL A 80 -7.43 -2.95 -6.28
N THR A 81 -6.94 -2.06 -5.42
CA THR A 81 -7.30 -2.03 -3.99
C THR A 81 -8.80 -1.78 -3.79
N SER A 82 -9.39 -0.86 -4.56
CA SER A 82 -10.84 -0.60 -4.54
C SER A 82 -11.63 -1.85 -4.93
N TYR A 83 -11.22 -2.53 -6.00
CA TYR A 83 -11.81 -3.79 -6.43
C TYR A 83 -11.69 -4.88 -5.36
N LEU A 84 -10.51 -5.08 -4.78
CA LEU A 84 -10.30 -6.11 -3.75
C LEU A 84 -11.11 -5.83 -2.49
N TYR A 85 -11.23 -4.57 -2.03
CA TYR A 85 -12.13 -4.25 -0.92
C TYR A 85 -13.61 -4.53 -1.26
N SER A 86 -14.03 -4.39 -2.52
CA SER A 86 -15.36 -4.78 -2.97
C SER A 86 -15.56 -6.30 -2.92
N VAL A 87 -14.52 -7.07 -3.24
CA VAL A 87 -14.53 -8.54 -3.04
C VAL A 87 -14.67 -8.87 -1.55
N VAL A 88 -13.89 -8.23 -0.67
CA VAL A 88 -13.96 -8.41 0.78
C VAL A 88 -15.36 -8.11 1.33
N THR A 89 -16.07 -7.09 0.81
CA THR A 89 -17.45 -6.82 1.23
C THR A 89 -18.44 -7.93 0.90
N GLY A 90 -18.17 -8.70 -0.16
CA GLY A 90 -19.00 -9.84 -0.57
C GLY A 90 -18.64 -11.14 0.14
N GLU A 91 -17.57 -11.17 0.94
CA GLU A 91 -17.08 -12.39 1.55
C GLU A 91 -17.96 -12.83 2.72
N LEU A 92 -18.21 -14.14 2.80
CA LEU A 92 -19.06 -14.76 3.82
C LEU A 92 -18.24 -15.52 4.87
N VAL A 93 -16.96 -15.75 4.61
CA VAL A 93 -16.03 -16.48 5.47
C VAL A 93 -15.07 -15.50 6.14
N CYS A 94 -15.27 -15.25 7.44
CA CYS A 94 -14.51 -14.25 8.18
C CYS A 94 -12.98 -14.39 8.07
N ARG A 95 -12.47 -15.63 8.17
CA ARG A 95 -11.03 -15.90 8.05
C ARG A 95 -10.47 -15.42 6.72
N ARG A 96 -11.17 -15.67 5.62
CA ARG A 96 -10.73 -15.25 4.30
C ARG A 96 -10.72 -13.72 4.19
N ALA A 97 -11.79 -13.09 4.64
CA ALA A 97 -11.89 -11.63 4.68
C ALA A 97 -10.77 -10.97 5.50
N LEU A 98 -10.36 -11.58 6.63
CA LEU A 98 -9.24 -11.08 7.45
C LEU A 98 -7.91 -11.10 6.69
N VAL A 99 -7.61 -12.20 5.99
CA VAL A 99 -6.37 -12.34 5.21
C VAL A 99 -6.37 -11.37 4.04
N GLU A 100 -7.48 -11.29 3.31
CA GLU A 100 -7.61 -10.36 2.19
C GLU A 100 -7.45 -8.91 2.65
N GLN A 101 -8.17 -8.50 3.71
CA GLN A 101 -8.05 -7.14 4.23
C GLN A 101 -6.64 -6.79 4.70
N LEU A 102 -5.91 -7.74 5.28
CA LEU A 102 -4.53 -7.53 5.70
C LEU A 102 -3.65 -7.10 4.50
N PHE A 103 -3.71 -7.82 3.38
CA PHE A 103 -2.90 -7.50 2.19
C PHE A 103 -3.41 -6.28 1.44
N VAL A 104 -4.73 -6.14 1.30
CA VAL A 104 -5.36 -4.99 0.63
C VAL A 104 -5.06 -3.70 1.40
N GLY A 105 -5.07 -3.74 2.73
CA GLY A 105 -4.63 -2.64 3.59
C GLY A 105 -3.16 -2.28 3.38
N GLY A 106 -2.30 -3.29 3.21
CA GLY A 106 -0.90 -3.13 2.81
C GLY A 106 -0.73 -2.32 1.53
N VAL A 107 -1.44 -2.72 0.46
CA VAL A 107 -1.41 -2.04 -0.84
C VAL A 107 -1.94 -0.61 -0.72
N LEU A 108 -3.03 -0.38 0.03
CA LEU A 108 -3.58 0.95 0.27
C LEU A 108 -2.54 1.88 0.93
N ALA A 109 -1.91 1.41 2.01
CA ALA A 109 -0.95 2.20 2.78
C ALA A 109 0.26 2.60 1.93
N ALA A 110 0.83 1.65 1.16
CA ALA A 110 1.94 1.94 0.26
C ALA A 110 1.56 2.96 -0.82
N ASN A 111 0.43 2.75 -1.49
CA ASN A 111 -0.01 3.64 -2.57
C ASN A 111 -0.38 5.04 -2.07
N ALA A 112 -0.96 5.18 -0.87
CA ALA A 112 -1.22 6.49 -0.27
C ALA A 112 0.08 7.30 -0.11
N VAL A 113 1.15 6.69 0.41
CA VAL A 113 2.44 7.37 0.57
C VAL A 113 3.07 7.69 -0.79
N VAL A 114 2.98 6.77 -1.78
CA VAL A 114 3.48 7.01 -3.14
C VAL A 114 2.77 8.20 -3.79
N VAL A 115 1.46 8.33 -3.62
CA VAL A 115 0.68 9.46 -4.15
C VAL A 115 1.13 10.78 -3.53
N ILE A 116 1.28 10.85 -2.20
CA ILE A 116 1.74 12.07 -1.51
C ILE A 116 3.16 12.43 -1.98
N ALA A 117 4.04 11.44 -2.13
CA ALA A 117 5.39 11.63 -2.65
C ALA A 117 5.40 12.10 -4.12
N ALA A 118 4.50 11.58 -4.95
CA ALA A 118 4.37 12.00 -6.34
C ALA A 118 3.83 13.43 -6.45
N LEU A 119 2.90 13.83 -5.57
CA LEU A 119 2.44 15.22 -5.46
C LEU A 119 3.60 16.15 -5.09
N ALA A 120 4.48 15.76 -4.16
CA ALA A 120 5.66 16.55 -3.82
C ALA A 120 6.56 16.81 -5.06
N TRP A 121 6.71 15.83 -5.96
CA TRP A 121 7.40 16.04 -7.24
C TRP A 121 6.68 17.00 -8.18
N LEU A 122 5.34 16.94 -8.23
CA LEU A 122 4.56 17.84 -9.08
C LEU A 122 4.61 19.28 -8.58
N PHE A 123 4.54 19.51 -7.26
CA PHE A 123 4.68 20.86 -6.68
C PHE A 123 6.01 21.51 -7.07
N LEU A 124 7.11 20.76 -7.04
CA LEU A 124 8.42 21.23 -7.49
C LEU A 124 8.43 21.54 -8.99
N ALA A 125 7.73 20.75 -9.82
CA ALA A 125 7.68 20.95 -11.26
C ALA A 125 7.01 22.28 -11.67
N TYR A 126 6.06 22.78 -10.89
CA TYR A 126 5.33 24.02 -11.20
C TYR A 126 5.98 25.30 -10.67
N GLY A 127 7.23 25.21 -10.18
CA GLY A 127 7.99 26.39 -9.74
C GLY A 127 7.36 27.11 -8.54
N ARG A 128 6.42 26.48 -7.83
CA ARG A 128 5.87 26.98 -6.56
C ARG A 128 6.79 26.64 -5.40
N ASN A 129 8.07 26.89 -5.59
CA ASN A 129 9.11 26.56 -4.64
C ASN A 129 9.29 27.68 -3.61
N SER A 130 8.21 28.05 -2.91
CA SER A 130 8.38 28.82 -1.69
C SER A 130 9.01 27.89 -0.65
N ASP A 131 10.10 28.32 0.00
CA ASP A 131 10.88 27.45 0.92
C ASP A 131 10.02 26.78 2.02
N GLY A 132 8.87 27.38 2.35
CA GLY A 132 7.91 26.82 3.30
C GLY A 132 7.09 25.64 2.76
N GLU A 133 6.62 25.70 1.51
CA GLU A 133 5.75 24.68 0.92
C GLU A 133 6.46 23.34 0.75
N VAL A 134 7.71 23.37 0.28
CA VAL A 134 8.51 22.13 0.11
C VAL A 134 8.81 21.47 1.45
N ARG A 135 9.15 22.26 2.49
CA ARG A 135 9.36 21.72 3.85
C ARG A 135 8.08 21.10 4.42
N PHE A 136 6.93 21.73 4.18
CA PHE A 136 5.64 21.20 4.60
C PHE A 136 5.31 19.88 3.91
N LEU A 137 5.39 19.81 2.58
CA LEU A 137 5.14 18.59 1.82
C LEU A 137 6.08 17.46 2.21
N ARG A 138 7.35 17.77 2.47
CA ARG A 138 8.32 16.81 3.00
C ARG A 138 7.92 16.26 4.37
N GLY A 139 7.56 17.14 5.29
CA GLY A 139 7.04 16.75 6.59
C GLY A 139 5.81 15.86 6.46
N LEU A 140 4.89 16.22 5.56
CA LEU A 140 3.67 15.46 5.28
C LEU A 140 3.98 14.04 4.78
N VAL A 141 4.92 13.90 3.83
CA VAL A 141 5.33 12.57 3.35
C VAL A 141 5.92 11.73 4.48
N LEU A 142 6.83 12.28 5.28
CA LEU A 142 7.42 11.53 6.40
C LEU A 142 6.38 11.14 7.45
N VAL A 143 5.51 12.06 7.85
CA VAL A 143 4.44 11.80 8.82
C VAL A 143 3.49 10.74 8.29
N SER A 144 3.10 10.83 7.00
CA SER A 144 2.23 9.82 6.36
C SER A 144 2.89 8.45 6.30
N ALA A 145 4.20 8.37 6.06
CA ALA A 145 4.95 7.13 6.06
C ALA A 145 4.99 6.51 7.46
N ILE A 146 5.30 7.28 8.50
CA ILE A 146 5.31 6.80 9.89
C ILE A 146 3.92 6.32 10.31
N PHE A 147 2.88 7.09 9.97
CA PHE A 147 1.50 6.73 10.27
C PHE A 147 1.08 5.44 9.55
N ALA A 148 1.39 5.31 8.25
CA ALA A 148 1.13 4.10 7.48
C ALA A 148 1.81 2.88 8.11
N MET A 149 3.08 3.01 8.49
CA MET A 149 3.84 1.94 9.14
C MET A 149 3.23 1.50 10.47
N PHE A 150 2.75 2.46 11.27
CA PHE A 150 2.07 2.17 12.53
C PHE A 150 0.74 1.46 12.30
N MET A 151 -0.04 1.89 11.30
CA MET A 151 -1.29 1.22 10.92
C MET A 151 -1.05 -0.21 10.39
N LEU A 152 0.04 -0.44 9.66
CA LEU A 152 0.41 -1.78 9.20
C LEU A 152 0.79 -2.70 10.37
N ALA A 153 1.57 -2.20 11.33
CA ALA A 153 1.96 -2.96 12.52
C ALA A 153 0.75 -3.33 13.39
N THR A 154 -0.14 -2.36 13.66
CA THR A 154 -1.37 -2.60 14.43
C THR A 154 -2.33 -3.54 13.69
N SER A 155 -2.45 -3.44 12.37
CA SER A 155 -3.21 -4.39 11.55
C SER A 155 -2.65 -5.82 11.65
N SER A 156 -1.32 -5.97 11.62
CA SER A 156 -0.62 -7.26 11.73
C SER A 156 -0.84 -7.91 13.10
N VAL A 157 -0.74 -7.14 14.20
CA VAL A 157 -1.08 -7.62 15.56
C VAL A 157 -2.57 -7.94 15.67
N GLY A 158 -3.44 -7.11 15.10
CA GLY A 158 -4.88 -7.35 15.05
C GLY A 158 -5.21 -8.66 14.35
N PHE A 159 -4.53 -8.95 13.24
CA PHE A 159 -4.67 -10.19 12.48
C PHE A 159 -4.26 -11.42 13.29
N HIS A 160 -3.13 -11.39 14.01
CA HIS A 160 -2.75 -12.49 14.91
C HIS A 160 -3.83 -12.81 15.94
N ASN A 161 -4.31 -11.77 16.61
CA ASN A 161 -5.29 -11.90 17.69
C ASN A 161 -6.64 -12.37 17.16
N ALA A 162 -7.06 -11.90 15.99
CA ALA A 162 -8.29 -12.34 15.35
C ALA A 162 -8.21 -13.79 14.85
N TRP A 163 -7.07 -14.20 14.27
CA TRP A 163 -6.94 -15.53 13.70
C TRP A 163 -6.76 -16.64 14.76
N THR A 164 -6.07 -16.32 15.86
CA THR A 164 -5.73 -17.30 16.92
C THR A 164 -6.72 -17.31 18.09
N ASP A 165 -7.88 -16.67 17.94
CA ASP A 165 -8.87 -16.50 19.00
C ASP A 165 -8.26 -15.91 20.29
N ARG A 166 -7.41 -14.88 20.14
CA ARG A 166 -6.65 -14.21 21.22
C ARG A 166 -5.69 -15.13 21.99
N LYS A 167 -5.26 -16.24 21.37
CA LYS A 167 -4.23 -17.15 21.91
C LYS A 167 -2.91 -17.02 21.14
N ALA A 168 -2.62 -15.84 20.61
CA ALA A 168 -1.37 -15.55 19.91
C ALA A 168 -0.20 -15.74 20.89
N ALA A 169 0.90 -16.29 20.40
CA ALA A 169 2.09 -16.41 21.22
C ALA A 169 2.71 -15.01 21.38
N GLY A 170 3.02 -14.59 22.61
CA GLY A 170 3.53 -13.24 22.87
C GLY A 170 4.80 -12.88 22.07
N TRP A 171 5.63 -13.86 21.71
CA TRP A 171 6.81 -13.64 20.87
C TRP A 171 6.46 -13.15 19.46
N ALA A 172 5.30 -13.54 18.91
CA ALA A 172 4.88 -13.13 17.58
C ALA A 172 4.52 -11.63 17.55
N ASP A 173 3.89 -11.12 18.61
CA ASP A 173 3.61 -9.68 18.73
C ASP A 173 4.89 -8.88 18.95
N TRP A 174 5.82 -9.39 19.77
CA TRP A 174 7.15 -8.80 19.90
C TRP A 174 7.92 -8.75 18.58
N MET A 175 7.77 -9.77 17.73
CA MET A 175 8.38 -9.80 16.39
C MET A 175 7.82 -8.67 15.52
N VAL A 176 6.49 -8.50 15.46
CA VAL A 176 5.84 -7.44 14.66
C VAL A 176 6.26 -6.06 15.13
N TRP A 177 6.29 -5.81 16.44
CA TRP A 177 6.74 -4.53 16.99
C TRP A 177 8.24 -4.29 16.77
N GLY A 178 9.05 -5.36 16.85
CA GLY A 178 10.47 -5.32 16.50
C GLY A 178 10.70 -4.94 15.03
N SER A 179 9.98 -5.60 14.11
CA SER A 179 9.94 -5.27 12.68
C SER A 179 9.51 -3.82 12.48
N PHE A 180 8.45 -3.36 13.14
CA PHE A 180 8.00 -1.97 13.07
C PHE A 180 9.09 -0.97 13.47
N VAL A 181 9.77 -1.17 14.60
CA VAL A 181 10.85 -0.29 15.08
C VAL A 181 12.02 -0.29 14.09
N ALA A 182 12.40 -1.47 13.59
CA ALA A 182 13.49 -1.60 12.61
C ALA A 182 13.16 -0.86 11.30
N LEU A 183 11.94 -1.03 10.78
CA LEU A 183 11.48 -0.39 9.56
C LEU A 183 11.27 1.12 9.76
N LEU A 184 10.85 1.57 10.93
CA LEU A 184 10.79 2.99 11.30
C LEU A 184 12.19 3.60 11.30
N GLY A 185 13.17 2.91 11.88
CA GLY A 185 14.58 3.27 11.79
C GLY A 185 15.07 3.36 10.34
N GLY A 186 14.75 2.36 9.52
CA GLY A 186 15.04 2.34 8.08
C GLY A 186 14.40 3.51 7.32
N THR A 187 13.16 3.86 7.66
CA THR A 187 12.41 5.01 7.12
C THR A 187 13.13 6.31 7.45
N VAL A 188 13.51 6.52 8.70
CA VAL A 188 14.25 7.72 9.15
C VAL A 188 15.64 7.79 8.52
N VAL A 189 16.35 6.67 8.41
CA VAL A 189 17.68 6.62 7.75
C VAL A 189 17.55 6.94 6.26
N SER A 190 16.56 6.37 5.58
CA SER A 190 16.26 6.64 4.16
C SER A 190 15.90 8.12 3.96
N TRP A 191 15.17 8.70 4.92
CA TRP A 191 14.86 10.12 5.00
C TRP A 191 16.06 11.02 5.35
N ARG A 192 17.14 10.50 5.94
CA ARG A 192 18.35 11.26 6.30
C ARG A 192 19.49 11.18 5.29
N LYS A 193 19.58 10.15 4.43
CA LYS A 193 20.66 10.02 3.41
C LYS A 193 20.65 11.10 2.31
N PRO A 194 21.59 12.06 2.25
CA PRO A 194 21.53 13.19 1.32
C PRO A 194 21.37 12.72 -0.13
N VAL A 195 20.46 13.37 -0.87
CA VAL A 195 20.42 13.25 -2.33
C VAL A 195 21.47 14.24 -2.85
N PRO A 196 22.33 13.84 -3.80
CA PRO A 196 23.29 14.78 -4.38
C PRO A 196 22.53 15.99 -4.93
N PRO A 197 23.05 17.22 -4.72
CA PRO A 197 22.42 18.44 -5.20
C PRO A 197 22.17 18.36 -6.71
N VAL A 198 21.06 18.90 -7.21
CA VAL A 198 20.79 18.93 -8.65
C VAL A 198 21.70 20.00 -9.24
N PRO A 199 22.72 19.65 -10.04
CA PRO A 199 23.58 20.65 -10.65
C PRO A 199 22.76 21.51 -11.61
N ALA A 200 23.07 22.81 -11.67
CA ALA A 200 22.49 23.74 -12.63
C ALA A 200 22.62 23.18 -14.07
N ALA A 201 21.54 23.28 -14.83
CA ALA A 201 21.17 22.46 -15.99
C ALA A 201 22.13 22.40 -17.22
N ASN A 202 23.39 22.83 -17.14
CA ASN A 202 24.24 23.01 -18.33
C ASN A 202 25.64 22.37 -18.30
N ILE A 203 25.98 21.56 -17.29
CA ILE A 203 27.31 20.94 -17.24
C ILE A 203 27.23 19.46 -17.63
N LEU A 204 27.53 19.18 -18.91
CA LEU A 204 27.96 17.88 -19.46
C LEU A 204 27.44 16.62 -18.73
N GLY A 205 26.20 16.22 -19.01
CA GLY A 205 25.76 14.82 -18.79
C GLY A 205 25.74 14.30 -17.34
N TRP A 206 25.76 15.18 -16.33
CA TRP A 206 25.66 14.82 -14.91
C TRP A 206 24.28 14.21 -14.53
N PRO A 207 24.10 13.62 -13.33
CA PRO A 207 23.44 12.34 -13.05
C PRO A 207 21.90 12.39 -13.00
N TYR A 208 21.25 12.97 -14.00
CA TYR A 208 19.80 12.80 -14.22
C TYR A 208 19.40 11.32 -14.25
N ASP A 209 20.32 10.46 -14.70
CA ASP A 209 20.17 9.01 -14.72
C ASP A 209 20.00 8.38 -13.33
N ILE A 210 20.70 8.85 -12.29
CA ILE A 210 20.63 8.20 -10.97
C ILE A 210 19.25 8.44 -10.36
N LEU A 211 18.78 9.69 -10.35
CA LEU A 211 17.47 10.03 -9.79
C LEU A 211 16.34 9.37 -10.59
N ASN A 212 16.44 9.38 -11.92
CA ASN A 212 15.49 8.68 -12.77
C ASN A 212 15.48 7.17 -12.52
N LYS A 213 16.65 6.54 -12.30
CA LYS A 213 16.75 5.13 -11.91
C LYS A 213 16.08 4.86 -10.55
N ARG A 214 16.24 5.75 -9.55
CA ARG A 214 15.59 5.61 -8.23
C ARG A 214 14.07 5.72 -8.31
N VAL A 215 13.57 6.73 -9.02
CA VAL A 215 12.13 6.93 -9.22
C VAL A 215 11.54 5.77 -10.02
N ASN A 216 12.23 5.33 -11.09
CA ASN A 216 11.79 4.18 -11.88
C ASN A 216 11.78 2.90 -11.06
N PHE A 217 12.83 2.66 -10.26
CA PHE A 217 12.87 1.54 -9.33
C PHE A 217 11.70 1.57 -8.34
N SER A 218 11.40 2.73 -7.76
CA SER A 218 10.29 2.89 -6.81
C SER A 218 8.92 2.69 -7.47
N ALA A 219 8.75 3.18 -8.70
CA ALA A 219 7.54 2.98 -9.50
C ALA A 219 7.31 1.49 -9.81
N TRP A 220 8.36 0.79 -10.27
CA TRP A 220 8.31 -0.64 -10.53
C TRP A 220 8.10 -1.45 -9.27
N LEU A 221 8.78 -1.10 -8.18
CA LEU A 221 8.60 -1.74 -6.88
C LEU A 221 7.14 -1.61 -6.41
N ASN A 222 6.55 -0.42 -6.50
CA ASN A 222 5.14 -0.21 -6.15
C ASN A 222 4.18 -1.03 -7.05
N LEU A 223 4.44 -1.06 -8.36
CA LEU A 223 3.63 -1.82 -9.32
C LEU A 223 3.70 -3.33 -9.04
N LEU A 224 4.91 -3.86 -8.89
CA LEU A 224 5.16 -5.28 -8.63
C LEU A 224 4.59 -5.71 -7.28
N THR A 225 4.76 -4.89 -6.24
CA THR A 225 4.15 -5.15 -4.93
C THR A 225 2.63 -5.14 -5.01
N SER A 226 2.02 -4.16 -5.68
CA SER A 226 0.57 -4.08 -5.83
C SER A 226 0.02 -5.28 -6.62
N ALA A 227 0.68 -5.65 -7.73
CA ALA A 227 0.30 -6.81 -8.53
C ALA A 227 0.50 -8.14 -7.77
N GLY A 228 1.62 -8.29 -7.06
CA GLY A 228 1.93 -9.47 -6.27
C GLY A 228 0.95 -9.68 -5.12
N LEU A 229 0.65 -8.63 -4.35
CA LEU A 229 -0.32 -8.69 -3.25
C LEU A 229 -1.75 -8.91 -3.77
N ALA A 230 -2.11 -8.35 -4.93
CA ALA A 230 -3.40 -8.63 -5.56
C ALA A 230 -3.52 -10.08 -6.02
N GLY A 231 -2.46 -10.63 -6.65
CA GLY A 231 -2.40 -12.05 -7.01
C GLY A 231 -2.48 -12.97 -5.78
N PHE A 232 -1.79 -12.59 -4.70
CA PHE A 232 -1.87 -13.29 -3.42
C PHE A 232 -3.28 -13.25 -2.85
N SER A 233 -3.93 -12.07 -2.82
CA SER A 233 -5.33 -11.93 -2.40
C SER A 233 -6.27 -12.80 -3.24
N GLY A 234 -6.12 -12.79 -4.57
CA GLY A 234 -6.93 -13.62 -5.47
C GLY A 234 -6.76 -15.12 -5.24
N TYR A 235 -5.56 -15.56 -4.84
CA TYR A 235 -5.32 -16.95 -4.43
C TYR A 235 -6.14 -17.34 -3.18
N PHE A 236 -6.25 -16.47 -2.18
CA PHE A 236 -7.11 -16.74 -1.01
C PHE A 236 -8.58 -16.72 -1.36
N VAL A 237 -9.03 -15.78 -2.18
CA VAL A 237 -10.42 -15.72 -2.69
C VAL A 237 -10.83 -17.07 -3.28
N GLY A 238 -9.96 -17.66 -4.10
CA GLY A 238 -10.20 -18.94 -4.77
C GLY A 238 -9.97 -20.18 -3.90
N THR A 239 -9.42 -20.03 -2.69
CA THR A 239 -9.17 -21.17 -1.80
C THR A 239 -10.46 -21.54 -1.06
N PRO A 240 -10.93 -22.80 -1.19
CA PRO A 240 -12.18 -23.21 -0.56
C PRO A 240 -12.02 -23.26 0.97
N TYR A 241 -13.12 -23.02 1.68
CA TYR A 241 -13.12 -22.80 3.14
C TYR A 241 -12.53 -23.98 3.94
N ASP A 242 -12.75 -25.21 3.49
CA ASP A 242 -12.24 -26.43 4.10
C ASP A 242 -10.71 -26.51 4.09
N LYS A 243 -10.05 -25.80 3.18
CA LYS A 243 -8.60 -25.73 3.05
C LYS A 243 -7.96 -24.55 3.79
N LEU A 244 -8.73 -23.67 4.43
CA LEU A 244 -8.23 -22.49 5.16
C LEU A 244 -7.67 -22.84 6.57
N ASN A 245 -7.18 -24.06 6.77
CA ASN A 245 -6.58 -24.49 8.03
C ASN A 245 -5.05 -24.41 7.97
N TYR A 246 -4.54 -23.18 8.00
CA TYR A 246 -3.10 -22.93 7.97
C TYR A 246 -2.43 -23.23 9.32
N PRO A 247 -1.23 -23.83 9.33
CA PRO A 247 -0.45 -23.97 10.54
C PRO A 247 -0.06 -22.58 11.09
N ARG A 248 0.10 -22.46 12.41
CA ARG A 248 0.35 -21.18 13.11
C ARG A 248 1.51 -20.37 12.53
N TRP A 249 2.58 -21.05 12.09
CA TRP A 249 3.76 -20.37 11.54
C TRP A 249 3.46 -19.65 10.21
N GLU A 250 2.54 -20.17 9.38
CA GLU A 250 2.14 -19.52 8.12
C GLU A 250 1.38 -18.23 8.39
N ILE A 251 0.52 -18.22 9.41
CA ILE A 251 -0.24 -17.03 9.81
C ILE A 251 0.70 -15.92 10.28
N TYR A 252 1.71 -16.27 11.08
CA TYR A 252 2.73 -15.30 11.52
C TYR A 252 3.57 -14.79 10.33
N ALA A 253 3.93 -15.68 9.38
CA ALA A 253 4.66 -15.29 8.18
C ALA A 253 3.84 -14.37 7.26
N MET A 254 2.54 -14.63 7.11
CA MET A 254 1.63 -13.78 6.32
C MET A 254 1.49 -12.39 6.94
N SER A 255 1.35 -12.33 8.26
CA SER A 255 1.29 -11.08 9.04
C SER A 255 2.55 -10.23 8.86
N GLU A 256 3.73 -10.81 9.09
CA GLU A 256 5.00 -10.12 8.87
C GLU A 256 5.19 -9.73 7.41
N GLY A 257 4.82 -10.60 6.47
CA GLY A 257 4.89 -10.31 5.04
C GLY A 257 4.04 -9.10 4.65
N ALA A 258 2.83 -9.01 5.20
CA ALA A 258 1.91 -7.89 4.97
C ALA A 258 2.42 -6.56 5.58
N LEU A 259 3.27 -6.61 6.59
CA LEU A 259 3.97 -5.44 7.13
C LEU A 259 5.19 -5.06 6.29
N ILE A 260 6.11 -6.02 6.07
CA ILE A 260 7.43 -5.78 5.49
C ILE A 260 7.33 -5.38 4.02
N VAL A 261 6.48 -6.08 3.23
CA VAL A 261 6.39 -5.84 1.79
C VAL A 261 5.97 -4.40 1.45
N PRO A 262 4.86 -3.84 1.98
CA PRO A 262 4.52 -2.44 1.73
C PRO A 262 5.50 -1.46 2.39
N ALA A 263 6.10 -1.80 3.53
CA ALA A 263 7.13 -0.97 4.16
C ALA A 263 8.36 -0.77 3.25
N VAL A 264 8.77 -1.81 2.52
CA VAL A 264 9.87 -1.73 1.54
C VAL A 264 9.53 -0.75 0.41
N VAL A 265 8.28 -0.75 -0.06
CA VAL A 265 7.81 0.25 -1.04
C VAL A 265 7.91 1.66 -0.47
N ILE A 266 7.40 1.87 0.75
CA ILE A 266 7.43 3.17 1.44
C ILE A 266 8.88 3.67 1.57
N MET A 267 9.81 2.83 2.03
CA MET A 267 11.22 3.19 2.15
C MET A 267 11.85 3.50 0.78
N GLY A 268 11.52 2.73 -0.26
CA GLY A 268 11.98 2.97 -1.64
C GLY A 268 11.56 4.35 -2.15
N VAL A 269 10.30 4.71 -1.93
CA VAL A 269 9.75 6.02 -2.30
C VAL A 269 10.45 7.16 -1.55
N LEU A 270 10.65 7.02 -0.24
CA LEU A 270 11.37 8.02 0.56
C LEU A 270 12.81 8.21 0.09
N TRP A 271 13.46 7.12 -0.35
CA TRP A 271 14.80 7.17 -0.92
C TRP A 271 14.86 7.84 -2.30
N ALA A 272 13.73 7.86 -3.02
CA ALA A 272 13.60 8.49 -4.32
C ALA A 272 13.22 9.98 -4.25
N LEU A 273 12.82 10.54 -3.11
CA LEU A 273 12.39 11.95 -3.00
C LEU A 273 13.53 12.98 -3.12
N PRO A 274 13.27 14.14 -3.74
CA PRO A 274 14.24 15.23 -3.86
C PRO A 274 14.41 15.99 -2.54
N ARG A 275 15.62 16.49 -2.27
CA ARG A 275 15.97 17.18 -1.01
C ARG A 275 16.34 18.65 -1.10
N GLU A 276 16.23 19.24 -2.28
CA GLU A 276 16.35 20.69 -2.48
C GLU A 276 14.97 21.32 -2.44
#